data_AF-A0A2Z4IPK0-F1
#
_entry.id   AF-A0A2Z4IPK0-F1
#
_cell.length_a   1.000
_cell.length_b   1.000
_cell.length_c   1.000
_cell.angle_alpha   90.00
_cell.angle_beta   90.00
_cell.angle_gamma   90.00
#
_symmetry.space_group_name_H-M   'P 1'
#
loop_
_entity.id
_entity.type
_entity.pdbx_description
1 polymer ?
#
loop_
_entity_poly.entity_id
_entity_poly.type
_entity_poly.pdbx_seq_one_letter_code
_entity_poly.pdbx_strand_id
1 'polypeptide(L)'
;MFASSFLFSQLSDPLLIIKLLEIGLTVKLTNNKLSLDWIFYIKQKTDYHYMKHDILEKYIAAAQQYESGTLIGNRNQTNKAYKKLNAFFKELKASNQLDKLLVLTGHENCGVKMWAATHILPVNEETGLRVLDELASNLQGGLFGFDAKMTIQEWKKGNLTYLTE
;
A
#
# COMPACT_ATOMS: atom_id res chain seq x y z
N MET A 1 26.18 16.63 38.76
CA MET A 1 26.23 17.35 37.46
C MET A 1 26.42 16.27 36.39
N PHE A 2 25.59 16.03 35.39
CA PHE A 2 24.45 16.75 34.81
C PHE A 2 23.22 15.82 34.66
N ALA A 3 22.05 16.44 34.56
CA ALA A 3 20.72 15.84 34.55
C ALA A 3 20.40 15.02 33.29
N SER A 4 19.55 14.00 33.43
CA SER A 4 18.70 13.53 32.33
C SER A 4 17.41 12.85 32.82
N SER A 5 16.78 13.38 33.86
CA SER A 5 15.36 13.07 34.12
C SER A 5 14.51 13.94 33.20
N PHE A 6 14.19 13.43 32.01
CA PHE A 6 13.24 14.08 31.10
C PHE A 6 11.82 13.68 31.51
N LEU A 7 11.03 14.64 31.99
CA LEU A 7 9.61 14.42 32.30
C LEU A 7 8.81 14.36 31.00
N PHE A 8 8.57 13.15 30.50
CA PHE A 8 7.80 12.88 29.27
C PHE A 8 6.28 13.00 29.43
N SER A 9 5.81 13.99 30.19
CA SER A 9 4.37 14.27 30.37
C SER A 9 3.66 14.76 29.10
N GLN A 10 4.38 14.91 27.98
CA GLN A 10 3.87 15.39 26.70
C GLN A 10 4.07 14.43 25.52
N LEU A 11 4.49 13.17 25.73
CA LEU A 11 4.56 12.22 24.62
C LEU A 11 3.18 11.64 24.29
N SER A 12 2.50 12.32 23.38
CA SER A 12 1.29 11.83 22.71
C SER A 12 1.59 11.02 21.45
N ASP A 13 2.86 10.91 21.03
CA ASP A 13 3.26 10.17 19.83
C ASP A 13 3.67 8.72 20.16
N PRO A 14 2.86 7.71 19.78
CA PRO A 14 3.14 6.31 20.07
C PRO A 14 4.36 5.76 19.34
N LEU A 15 4.77 6.36 18.21
CA LEU A 15 5.96 5.92 17.46
C LEU A 15 7.25 6.23 18.21
N LEU A 16 7.28 7.35 18.94
CA LEU A 16 8.44 7.71 19.76
C LEU A 16 8.59 6.76 20.95
N ILE A 17 7.48 6.33 21.54
CA ILE A 17 7.47 5.39 22.67
C ILE A 17 8.02 4.02 22.26
N ILE A 18 7.68 3.54 21.05
CA ILE A 18 8.20 2.28 20.50
C ILE A 18 9.71 2.35 20.27
N LYS A 19 10.20 3.42 19.64
CA LYS A 19 11.65 3.64 19.44
C LYS A 19 12.44 3.67 20.74
N LEU A 20 11.86 4.20 21.81
CA LEU A 20 12.47 4.23 23.14
C LEU A 20 12.53 2.86 23.81
N LEU A 21 11.55 1.97 23.54
CA LEU A 21 11.53 0.61 24.05
C LEU A 21 12.53 -0.32 23.31
N GLU A 22 12.68 -0.16 22.00
CA GLU A 22 13.60 -0.97 21.17
C GLU A 22 15.09 -0.76 21.52
N ILE A 23 15.46 0.43 21.99
CA ILE A 23 16.83 0.73 22.45
C ILE A 23 17.10 0.31 23.90
N GLY A 24 16.22 -0.52 24.49
CA GLY A 24 16.43 -1.14 25.80
C GLY A 24 16.28 -0.18 27.00
N LEU A 25 15.75 1.02 26.80
CA LEU A 25 15.42 1.92 27.91
C LEU A 25 14.16 1.38 28.62
N THR A 26 14.36 0.79 29.79
CA THR A 26 13.25 0.29 30.62
C THR A 26 12.48 1.47 31.18
N VAL A 27 11.25 1.65 30.70
CA VAL A 27 10.34 2.68 31.18
C VAL A 27 9.79 2.27 32.56
N LYS A 28 10.32 2.83 33.64
CA LYS A 28 9.60 2.81 34.93
C LYS A 28 8.58 3.96 34.94
N LEU A 29 7.38 3.67 34.46
CA LEU A 29 6.23 4.56 34.69
C LEU A 29 5.77 4.36 36.14
N THR A 30 5.99 5.37 36.99
CA THR A 30 5.40 5.37 38.33
C THR A 30 3.96 5.88 38.25
N ASN A 31 3.06 5.13 38.90
CA ASN A 31 1.70 5.47 39.29
C ASN A 31 0.67 5.74 38.17
N ASN A 32 0.23 4.69 37.49
CA ASN A 32 -1.14 4.14 37.61
C ASN A 32 -1.34 3.06 36.55
N LYS A 33 -2.10 2.01 36.90
CA LYS A 33 -2.54 0.92 36.03
C LYS A 33 -2.82 1.42 34.61
N LEU A 34 -2.07 0.93 33.63
CA LEU A 34 -2.49 1.00 32.24
C LEU A 34 -3.92 0.45 32.18
N SER A 35 -4.91 1.27 31.80
CA SER A 35 -6.25 0.75 31.59
C SER A 35 -6.19 -0.33 30.51
N LEU A 36 -7.04 -1.35 30.63
CA LEU A 36 -7.12 -2.42 29.63
C LEU A 36 -7.36 -1.82 28.23
N ASP A 37 -8.04 -0.68 28.13
CA ASP A 37 -8.26 0.07 26.90
C ASP A 37 -6.97 0.60 26.28
N TRP A 38 -6.00 1.04 27.09
CA TRP A 38 -4.72 1.54 26.60
C TRP A 38 -3.80 0.41 26.14
N ILE A 39 -3.81 -0.72 26.87
CA ILE A 39 -3.12 -1.94 26.44
C ILE A 39 -3.76 -2.49 25.16
N PHE A 40 -5.09 -2.48 25.07
CA PHE A 40 -5.82 -2.89 23.87
C PHE A 40 -5.56 -1.96 22.69
N TYR A 41 -5.52 -0.64 22.91
CA TYR A 41 -5.18 0.36 21.89
C TYR A 41 -3.77 0.16 21.35
N ILE A 42 -2.78 -0.01 22.23
CA ILE A 42 -1.40 -0.31 21.82
C ILE A 42 -1.37 -1.64 21.11
N LYS A 43 -1.99 -2.70 21.65
CA LYS A 43 -2.01 -4.03 21.04
C LYS A 43 -2.65 -4.00 19.66
N GLN A 44 -3.75 -3.29 19.45
CA GLN A 44 -4.40 -3.15 18.15
C GLN A 44 -3.51 -2.35 17.18
N LYS A 45 -2.83 -1.30 17.65
CA LYS A 45 -1.92 -0.47 16.85
C LYS A 45 -0.58 -1.16 16.56
N THR A 46 -0.10 -2.03 17.45
CA THR A 46 1.07 -2.87 17.23
C THR A 46 0.73 -4.08 16.39
N ASP A 47 -0.42 -4.74 16.57
CA ASP A 47 -0.88 -5.82 15.68
C ASP A 47 -1.11 -5.28 14.26
N TYR A 48 -1.61 -4.04 14.13
CA TYR A 48 -1.65 -3.29 12.86
C TYR A 48 -0.25 -3.02 12.27
N HIS A 49 0.75 -2.77 13.10
CA HIS A 49 2.14 -2.52 12.68
C HIS A 49 2.95 -3.82 12.43
N TYR A 50 2.66 -4.91 13.15
CA TYR A 50 3.39 -6.20 13.10
C TYR A 50 2.77 -7.19 12.11
N MET A 51 1.50 -7.01 11.73
CA MET A 51 0.92 -7.66 10.54
C MET A 51 1.43 -7.08 9.21
N LYS A 52 2.41 -6.15 9.25
CA LYS A 52 3.26 -5.74 8.11
C LYS A 52 4.20 -6.85 7.63
N HIS A 53 3.60 -7.98 7.26
CA HIS A 53 3.81 -8.50 5.93
C HIS A 53 2.56 -8.21 5.09
N ASP A 54 2.13 -6.94 5.14
CA ASP A 54 0.90 -6.43 4.54
C ASP A 54 0.93 -6.73 3.05
N ILE A 55 -0.14 -7.38 2.58
CA ILE A 55 -0.32 -7.65 1.16
C ILE A 55 -0.20 -6.36 0.33
N LEU A 56 -0.58 -5.20 0.89
CA LEU A 56 -0.38 -3.91 0.23
C LEU A 56 1.09 -3.53 0.09
N GLU A 57 1.94 -3.76 1.10
CA GLU A 57 3.38 -3.48 0.97
C GLU A 57 4.03 -4.39 -0.07
N LYS A 58 3.67 -5.68 -0.08
CA LYS A 58 4.15 -6.62 -1.10
C LYS A 58 3.64 -6.26 -2.48
N TYR A 59 2.40 -5.79 -2.58
CA TYR A 59 1.79 -5.32 -3.81
C TYR A 59 2.51 -4.07 -4.33
N ILE A 60 2.74 -3.07 -3.47
CA ILE A 60 3.50 -1.85 -3.79
C ILE A 60 4.88 -2.22 -4.31
N ALA A 61 5.61 -3.06 -3.59
CA ALA A 61 6.95 -3.49 -3.99
C ALA A 61 6.94 -4.23 -5.34
N ALA A 62 5.93 -5.06 -5.61
CA ALA A 62 5.77 -5.71 -6.89
C ALA A 62 5.45 -4.72 -8.02
N ALA A 63 4.60 -3.72 -7.78
CA ALA A 63 4.27 -2.69 -8.76
C ALA A 63 5.47 -1.77 -9.06
N GLN A 64 6.26 -1.41 -8.05
CA GLN A 64 7.52 -0.67 -8.23
C GLN A 64 8.54 -1.49 -9.03
N GLN A 65 8.64 -2.80 -8.77
CA GLN A 65 9.48 -3.72 -9.54
C GLN A 65 9.01 -3.82 -11.00
N TYR A 66 7.69 -3.84 -11.22
CA TYR A 66 7.10 -3.82 -12.56
C TYR A 66 7.49 -2.53 -13.29
N GLU A 67 7.30 -1.37 -12.65
CA GLU A 67 7.64 -0.09 -13.27
C GLU A 67 9.11 0.00 -13.64
N SER A 68 9.99 -0.26 -12.68
CA SER A 68 11.43 -0.26 -12.90
C SER A 68 11.82 -1.20 -14.05
N GLY A 69 11.25 -2.42 -14.09
CA GLY A 69 11.51 -3.39 -15.15
C GLY A 69 11.06 -2.91 -16.52
N THR A 70 9.88 -2.28 -16.60
CA THR A 70 9.33 -1.71 -17.84
C THR A 70 10.19 -0.56 -18.34
N LEU A 71 10.59 0.37 -17.46
CA LEU A 71 11.40 1.55 -17.83
C LEU A 71 12.79 1.17 -18.37
N ILE A 72 13.42 0.12 -17.82
CA ILE A 72 14.74 -0.35 -18.27
C ILE A 72 14.66 -1.47 -19.31
N GLY A 73 13.46 -1.90 -19.71
CA GLY A 73 13.27 -3.01 -20.66
C GLY A 73 13.64 -4.41 -20.13
N ASN A 74 13.71 -4.61 -18.81
CA ASN A 74 14.02 -5.89 -18.19
C ASN A 74 12.77 -6.80 -18.10
N ARG A 75 12.53 -7.53 -19.19
CA ARG A 75 11.37 -8.44 -19.31
C ARG A 75 11.29 -9.49 -18.21
N ASN A 76 12.42 -10.01 -17.72
CA ASN A 76 12.43 -11.03 -16.67
C ASN A 76 11.91 -10.46 -15.35
N GLN A 77 12.34 -9.25 -15.00
CA GLN A 77 11.85 -8.53 -13.84
C GLN A 77 10.37 -8.18 -13.97
N THR A 78 9.97 -7.60 -15.11
CA THR A 78 8.58 -7.22 -15.38
C THR A 78 7.64 -8.43 -15.30
N ASN A 79 8.00 -9.55 -15.92
CA ASN A 79 7.19 -10.78 -15.89
C ASN A 79 7.10 -11.37 -14.48
N LYS A 80 8.19 -11.33 -13.70
CA LYS A 80 8.19 -11.81 -12.31
C LYS A 80 7.29 -10.92 -11.44
N ALA A 81 7.35 -9.61 -11.61
CA ALA A 81 6.52 -8.64 -10.90
C ALA A 81 5.04 -8.79 -11.27
N TYR A 82 4.71 -8.93 -12.56
CA TYR A 82 3.36 -9.20 -13.06
C TYR A 82 2.74 -10.45 -12.41
N LYS A 83 3.49 -11.56 -12.33
CA LYS A 83 3.02 -12.79 -11.66
C LYS A 83 2.68 -12.56 -10.19
N LYS A 84 3.48 -11.76 -9.46
CA LYS A 84 3.21 -11.41 -8.06
C LYS A 84 1.96 -10.55 -7.93
N LEU A 85 1.84 -9.50 -8.76
CA LEU A 85 0.67 -8.60 -8.75
C LEU A 85 -0.64 -9.37 -8.99
N ASN A 86 -0.64 -10.29 -9.95
CA ASN A 86 -1.79 -11.15 -10.21
C ASN A 86 -2.09 -12.12 -9.07
N ALA A 87 -1.06 -12.65 -8.39
CA ALA A 87 -1.27 -13.49 -7.21
C ALA A 87 -1.93 -12.71 -6.07
N PHE A 88 -1.43 -11.51 -5.77
CA PHE A 88 -2.01 -10.63 -4.74
C PHE A 88 -3.42 -10.16 -5.10
N PHE A 89 -3.67 -9.84 -6.38
CA PHE A 89 -5.01 -9.52 -6.87
C PHE A 89 -5.98 -10.67 -6.62
N LYS A 90 -5.62 -11.90 -6.98
CA LYS A 90 -6.45 -13.09 -6.76
C LYS A 90 -6.72 -13.33 -5.27
N GLU A 91 -5.72 -13.14 -4.41
CA GLU A 91 -5.86 -13.27 -2.96
C GLU A 91 -6.82 -12.22 -2.38
N LEU A 92 -6.66 -10.95 -2.78
CA LEU A 92 -7.55 -9.85 -2.37
C LEU A 92 -8.97 -10.06 -2.90
N LYS A 93 -9.12 -10.49 -4.16
CA LYS A 93 -10.42 -10.78 -4.78
C LYS A 93 -11.12 -11.93 -4.07
N ALA A 94 -10.43 -13.05 -3.83
CA ALA A 94 -10.99 -14.21 -3.13
C ALA A 94 -11.43 -13.87 -1.69
N SER A 95 -10.79 -12.87 -1.08
CA SER A 95 -11.11 -12.41 0.27
C SER A 95 -12.03 -11.19 0.31
N ASN A 96 -12.60 -10.77 -0.83
CA ASN A 96 -13.45 -9.59 -0.99
C ASN A 96 -12.82 -8.29 -0.42
N GLN A 97 -11.53 -8.08 -0.68
CA GLN A 97 -10.70 -7.00 -0.13
C GLN A 97 -10.04 -6.14 -1.22
N LEU A 98 -10.58 -6.12 -2.44
CA LEU A 98 -10.04 -5.30 -3.53
C LEU A 98 -10.13 -3.80 -3.23
N ASP A 99 -11.10 -3.38 -2.42
CA ASP A 99 -11.25 -2.02 -1.92
C ASP A 99 -10.01 -1.50 -1.16
N LYS A 100 -9.22 -2.39 -0.55
CA LYS A 100 -7.94 -2.03 0.07
C LYS A 100 -6.97 -1.36 -0.92
N LEU A 101 -7.07 -1.63 -2.21
CA LEU A 101 -6.22 -1.02 -3.24
C LEU A 101 -6.59 0.45 -3.52
N LEU A 102 -7.75 0.94 -3.06
CA LEU A 102 -8.17 2.34 -3.27
C LEU A 102 -7.15 3.34 -2.72
N VAL A 103 -6.55 3.05 -1.56
CA VAL A 103 -5.53 3.92 -0.95
C VAL A 103 -4.29 4.09 -1.84
N LEU A 104 -4.04 3.15 -2.76
CA LEU A 104 -2.89 3.17 -3.67
C LEU A 104 -3.14 3.95 -4.97
N THR A 105 -4.39 4.33 -5.26
CA THR A 105 -4.72 5.13 -6.45
C THR A 105 -4.17 6.56 -6.41
N GLY A 106 -3.82 7.04 -5.21
CA GLY A 106 -3.13 8.32 -5.00
C GLY A 106 -1.61 8.22 -4.89
N HIS A 107 -1.02 7.03 -5.06
CA HIS A 107 0.40 6.81 -4.80
C HIS A 107 1.31 7.60 -5.77
N GLU A 108 2.50 8.02 -5.31
CA GLU A 108 3.45 8.83 -6.10
C GLU A 108 4.06 8.05 -7.28
N ASN A 109 4.30 6.75 -7.08
CA ASN A 109 4.82 5.84 -8.11
C ASN A 109 3.73 5.48 -9.16
N CYS A 110 4.02 5.73 -10.44
CA CYS A 110 3.10 5.54 -11.56
C CYS A 110 2.66 4.07 -11.71
N GLY A 111 3.59 3.12 -11.56
CA GLY A 111 3.28 1.69 -11.64
C GLY A 111 2.31 1.25 -10.54
N VAL A 112 2.53 1.69 -9.30
CA VAL A 112 1.61 1.42 -8.18
C VAL A 112 0.22 1.96 -8.48
N LYS A 113 0.14 3.24 -8.89
CA LYS A 113 -1.13 3.90 -9.22
C LYS A 113 -1.89 3.19 -10.34
N MET A 114 -1.19 2.86 -11.44
CA MET A 114 -1.78 2.19 -12.60
C MET A 114 -2.33 0.82 -12.23
N TRP A 115 -1.53 -0.03 -11.57
CA TRP A 115 -1.94 -1.38 -11.22
C TRP A 115 -3.11 -1.39 -10.22
N ALA A 116 -3.07 -0.51 -9.21
CA ALA A 116 -4.17 -0.35 -8.28
C ALA A 116 -5.46 0.07 -8.99
N ALA A 117 -5.40 1.08 -9.85
CA ALA A 117 -6.54 1.58 -10.61
C ALA A 117 -7.16 0.51 -11.53
N THR A 118 -6.32 -0.29 -12.20
CA THR A 118 -6.78 -1.43 -13.02
C THR A 118 -7.50 -2.49 -12.17
N HIS A 119 -6.92 -2.88 -11.03
CA HIS A 119 -7.45 -3.97 -10.22
C HIS A 119 -8.70 -3.62 -9.41
N ILE A 120 -9.00 -2.33 -9.21
CA ILE A 120 -10.26 -1.91 -8.57
C ILE A 120 -11.42 -1.78 -9.55
N LEU A 121 -11.20 -1.83 -10.88
CA LEU A 121 -12.27 -1.67 -11.88
C LEU A 121 -13.53 -2.52 -11.59
N PRO A 122 -13.44 -3.79 -11.15
CA PRO A 122 -14.62 -4.61 -10.86
C PRO A 122 -15.44 -4.17 -9.64
N VAL A 123 -14.86 -3.40 -8.72
CA VAL A 123 -15.49 -3.02 -7.43
C VAL A 123 -15.67 -1.51 -7.26
N ASN A 124 -14.92 -0.71 -8.00
CA ASN A 124 -14.98 0.75 -8.01
C ASN A 124 -14.52 1.28 -9.37
N GLU A 125 -15.36 1.02 -10.38
CA GLU A 125 -15.09 1.38 -11.77
C GLU A 125 -14.86 2.89 -11.95
N GLU A 126 -15.67 3.73 -11.30
CA GLU A 126 -15.56 5.19 -11.40
C GLU A 126 -14.16 5.68 -10.99
N THR A 127 -13.67 5.24 -9.84
CA THR A 127 -12.33 5.64 -9.36
C THR A 127 -11.23 5.06 -10.24
N GLY A 128 -11.34 3.78 -10.62
CA GLY A 128 -10.36 3.12 -11.48
C GLY A 128 -10.23 3.82 -12.82
N LEU A 129 -11.34 4.08 -13.50
CA LEU A 129 -11.36 4.78 -14.79
C LEU A 129 -10.82 6.20 -14.68
N ARG A 130 -11.23 6.98 -13.67
CA ARG A 130 -10.74 8.34 -13.46
C ARG A 130 -9.22 8.38 -13.36
N VAL A 131 -8.63 7.52 -12.54
CA VAL A 131 -7.18 7.47 -12.30
C VAL A 131 -6.43 7.01 -13.55
N LEU A 132 -6.97 6.05 -14.29
CA LEU A 132 -6.40 5.63 -15.56
C LEU A 132 -6.47 6.76 -16.61
N ASP A 133 -7.57 7.53 -16.66
CA ASP A 133 -7.71 8.66 -17.59
C ASP A 133 -6.73 9.80 -17.26
N GLU A 134 -6.51 10.08 -15.97
CA GLU A 134 -5.48 11.01 -15.50
C GLU A 134 -4.07 10.58 -15.95
N LEU A 135 -3.75 9.28 -15.82
CA LEU A 135 -2.48 8.72 -16.30
C LEU A 135 -2.35 8.80 -17.83
N ALA A 136 -3.42 8.49 -18.57
CA ALA A 136 -3.44 8.52 -20.02
C ALA A 136 -3.31 9.94 -20.61
N SER A 137 -3.83 10.94 -19.88
CA SER A 137 -3.82 12.34 -20.31
C SER A 137 -2.53 13.08 -19.94
N ASN A 138 -1.74 12.55 -19.00
CA ASN A 138 -0.50 13.18 -18.59
C ASN A 138 0.65 12.82 -19.55
N LEU A 139 1.22 13.82 -20.23
CA LEU A 139 2.39 13.65 -21.10
C LEU A 139 3.61 13.05 -20.39
N GLN A 140 3.71 13.20 -19.06
CA GLN A 140 4.77 12.57 -18.24
C GLN A 140 4.50 11.08 -17.97
N GLY A 141 3.29 10.58 -18.25
CA GLY A 141 2.91 9.19 -18.04
C GLY A 141 3.69 8.20 -18.91
N GLY A 142 4.30 8.67 -20.01
CA GLY A 142 5.16 7.84 -20.87
C GLY A 142 4.50 6.51 -21.27
N LEU A 143 5.20 5.40 -21.03
CA LEU A 143 4.68 4.04 -21.26
C LEU A 143 3.41 3.74 -20.45
N PHE A 144 3.31 4.23 -19.21
CA PHE A 144 2.15 4.00 -18.34
C PHE A 144 0.90 4.77 -18.81
N GLY A 145 1.07 5.92 -19.46
CA GLY A 145 -0.05 6.62 -20.09
C GLY A 145 -0.65 5.83 -21.26
N PHE A 146 0.21 5.21 -22.07
CA PHE A 146 -0.23 4.30 -23.13
C PHE A 146 -0.93 3.06 -22.57
N ASP A 147 -0.35 2.41 -21.57
CA ASP A 147 -0.93 1.23 -20.93
C ASP A 147 -2.28 1.54 -20.25
N ALA A 148 -2.41 2.71 -19.63
CA ALA A 148 -3.66 3.16 -19.04
C ALA A 148 -4.74 3.35 -20.13
N LYS A 149 -4.40 4.01 -21.24
CA LYS A 149 -5.31 4.18 -22.38
C LYS A 149 -5.78 2.84 -22.94
N MET A 150 -4.87 1.88 -23.12
CA MET A 150 -5.21 0.54 -23.61
C MET A 150 -6.10 -0.21 -22.60
N THR A 151 -5.78 -0.11 -21.32
CA THR A 151 -6.57 -0.72 -20.24
C THR A 151 -8.00 -0.21 -20.24
N ILE A 152 -8.22 1.11 -20.34
CA ILE A 152 -9.56 1.70 -20.43
C ILE A 152 -10.33 1.17 -21.63
N GLN A 153 -9.69 1.09 -22.80
CA GLN A 153 -10.33 0.61 -24.03
C GLN A 153 -10.75 -0.85 -23.90
N GLU A 154 -9.86 -1.72 -23.41
CA GLU A 154 -10.15 -3.14 -23.26
C GLU A 154 -11.14 -3.43 -22.13
N TRP A 155 -11.13 -2.64 -21.06
CA TRP A 155 -12.15 -2.69 -20.02
C TRP A 155 -13.54 -2.37 -20.59
N LYS A 156 -13.67 -1.26 -21.32
CA LYS A 156 -14.94 -0.83 -21.93
C LYS A 156 -15.46 -1.81 -22.98
N LYS A 157 -14.59 -2.60 -23.61
CA LYS A 157 -14.97 -3.68 -24.52
C LYS A 157 -15.39 -4.97 -23.81
N GLY A 158 -15.17 -5.07 -22.50
CA GLY A 158 -15.39 -6.30 -21.73
C GLY A 158 -14.31 -7.37 -21.95
N ASN A 159 -13.15 -7.00 -22.49
CA ASN A 159 -12.09 -7.95 -22.84
C ASN A 159 -11.19 -8.32 -21.64
N LEU A 160 -11.22 -7.53 -20.55
CA LEU A 160 -10.44 -7.80 -19.34
C LEU A 160 -11.15 -8.79 -18.41
N THR A 161 -11.55 -9.94 -18.96
CA THR A 161 -12.40 -10.90 -18.24
C THR A 161 -11.73 -11.47 -17.00
N TYR A 162 -10.39 -11.58 -16.99
CA TYR A 162 -9.62 -12.02 -15.81
C TYR A 162 -9.81 -11.13 -14.57
N LEU A 163 -10.27 -9.89 -14.75
CA LEU A 163 -10.60 -8.99 -13.63
C LEU A 163 -11.97 -9.35 -13.03
N THR A 164 -12.91 -9.79 -13.86
CA THR A 164 -14.31 -10.04 -13.47
C THR A 164 -14.59 -11.51 -13.14
N GLU A 165 -13.90 -12.46 -13.79
CA GLU A 165 -14.03 -13.92 -13.61
C GLU A 165 -13.55 -14.46 -12.26
#